data_AF-A0A9D7NXI2-F1
#
_entry.id   AF-A0A9D7NXI2-F1
#
_cell.length_a   1.000
_cell.length_b   1.000
_cell.length_c   1.000
_cell.angle_alpha   90.00
_cell.angle_beta   90.00
_cell.angle_gamma   90.00
#
_symmetry.space_group_name_H-M   'P 1'
#
loop_
_entity.id
_entity.type
_entity.pdbx_description
1 polymer ?
#
loop_
_entity_poly.entity_id
_entity_poly.type
_entity_poly.pdbx_seq_one_letter_code
_entity_poly.pdbx_strand_id
1 'polypeptide(L)'
;MRIIEDPNTREALQFMALSVSVLVVIALVIGMADRWVPEAPSRAVDHVLMRYRAGYILREPGILVSGAWPRLVRLCFAGCTALIIGLGITLLLRLVTPLRDQAWRVGRWTLGAAAIWGVIAVLFLPPRSASAIPNGLRIIERPALFGQLSLPFPQEVVNWERGTIASIRTLEGGAFDTLRISPINGPDLDLLVPEDASGGNAFVAAALYDHLR
;
A
#
# COMPACT_ATOMS: atom_id res chain seq x y z
N MET A 1 40.07 -28.86 15.19
CA MET A 1 39.82 -28.14 13.92
C MET A 1 39.15 -26.83 14.28
N ARG A 2 39.87 -25.70 14.25
CA ARG A 2 39.33 -24.38 14.62
C ARG A 2 38.65 -23.84 13.35
N ILE A 3 37.33 -23.67 13.39
CA ILE A 3 36.60 -22.98 12.31
C ILE A 3 37.03 -21.52 12.42
N ILE A 4 37.91 -21.08 11.53
CA ILE A 4 38.24 -19.66 11.38
C ILE A 4 37.02 -19.08 10.68
N GLU A 5 36.15 -18.39 11.42
CA GLU A 5 35.05 -17.63 10.82
C GLU A 5 35.64 -16.60 9.86
N ASP A 6 35.30 -16.71 8.59
CA ASP A 6 35.71 -15.76 7.57
C ASP A 6 35.19 -14.36 7.97
N PRO A 7 36.03 -13.33 8.06
CA PRO A 7 35.60 -11.99 8.49
C PRO A 7 34.45 -11.43 7.63
N ASN A 8 34.39 -11.80 6.35
CA ASN A 8 33.28 -11.47 5.45
C ASN A 8 31.94 -12.08 5.89
N THR A 9 31.94 -13.28 6.48
CA THR A 9 30.72 -13.93 6.97
C THR A 9 30.17 -13.20 8.20
N ARG A 10 31.07 -12.72 9.08
CA ARG A 10 30.70 -11.90 10.24
C ARG A 10 30.12 -10.56 9.83
N GLU A 11 30.72 -9.87 8.86
CA GLU A 11 30.19 -8.60 8.34
C GLU A 11 28.82 -8.79 7.67
N ALA A 12 28.66 -9.83 6.85
CA ALA A 12 27.37 -10.13 6.22
C ALA A 12 26.26 -10.39 7.23
N LEU A 13 26.55 -11.14 8.31
CA LEU A 13 25.63 -11.38 9.42
C LEU A 13 25.27 -10.09 10.16
N GLN A 14 26.25 -9.21 10.40
CA GLN A 14 26.02 -7.91 11.02
C GLN A 14 25.12 -7.02 10.16
N PHE A 15 25.34 -6.99 8.84
CA PHE A 15 24.46 -6.26 7.92
C PHE A 15 23.05 -6.86 7.89
N MET A 16 22.90 -8.18 7.84
CA MET A 16 21.59 -8.83 7.92
C MET A 16 20.87 -8.48 9.23
N ALA A 17 21.56 -8.59 10.37
CA ALA A 17 21.01 -8.27 11.68
C ALA A 17 20.59 -6.79 11.76
N LEU A 18 21.37 -5.88 11.17
CA LEU A 18 21.03 -4.45 11.09
C LEU A 18 19.77 -4.24 10.24
N SER A 19 19.67 -4.89 9.08
CA SER A 19 18.49 -4.83 8.20
C SER A 19 17.22 -5.29 8.92
N VAL A 20 17.30 -6.44 9.60
CA VAL A 20 16.18 -6.98 10.38
C VAL A 20 15.80 -6.04 11.52
N SER A 21 16.79 -5.50 12.23
CA SER A 21 16.56 -4.54 13.32
C SER A 21 15.85 -3.27 12.83
N VAL A 22 16.26 -2.73 11.68
CA VAL A 22 15.59 -1.57 11.06
C VAL A 22 14.15 -1.91 10.67
N LEU A 23 13.90 -3.08 10.09
CA LEU A 23 12.53 -3.53 9.77
C LEU A 23 11.67 -3.67 11.02
N VAL A 24 12.23 -4.21 12.11
CA VAL A 24 11.54 -4.35 13.40
C VAL A 24 11.22 -2.98 14.01
N VAL A 25 12.17 -2.03 13.97
CA VAL A 25 11.93 -0.66 14.44
C VAL A 25 10.85 0.02 13.62
N ILE A 26 10.89 -0.11 12.29
CA ILE A 26 9.83 0.42 11.41
C ILE A 26 8.48 -0.21 11.76
N ALA A 27 8.42 -1.53 11.94
CA ALA A 27 7.20 -2.23 12.34
C ALA A 27 6.67 -1.76 13.70
N LEU A 28 7.56 -1.53 14.67
CA LEU A 28 7.22 -0.98 15.99
C LEU A 28 6.68 0.45 15.92
N VAL A 29 7.35 1.33 15.18
CA VAL A 29 6.89 2.72 14.99
C VAL A 29 5.52 2.74 14.32
N ILE A 30 5.31 1.90 13.32
CA ILE A 30 4.02 1.74 12.65
C ILE A 30 2.96 1.20 13.61
N GLY A 31 3.26 0.12 14.33
CA GLY A 31 2.32 -0.48 15.30
C GLY A 31 1.99 0.46 16.45
N MET A 32 2.94 1.32 16.85
CA MET A 32 2.68 2.40 17.79
C MET A 32 1.76 3.43 17.15
N ALA A 33 2.04 3.93 15.94
CA ALA A 33 1.20 4.90 15.23
C ALA A 33 -0.24 4.41 15.02
N ASP A 34 -0.45 3.12 14.75
CA ASP A 34 -1.79 2.52 14.65
C ASP A 34 -2.60 2.66 15.94
N ARG A 35 -1.96 2.65 17.13
CA ARG A 35 -2.65 2.88 18.43
C ARG A 35 -3.06 4.32 18.67
N TRP A 36 -2.49 5.28 17.94
CA TRP A 36 -2.87 6.69 18.01
C TRP A 36 -3.96 7.05 17.01
N VAL A 37 -4.41 6.09 16.18
CA VAL A 37 -5.56 6.29 15.31
C VAL A 37 -6.81 6.29 16.22
N PRO A 38 -7.59 7.39 16.24
CA PRO A 38 -8.72 7.53 17.15
C PRO A 38 -9.78 6.43 16.93
N GLU A 39 -10.44 6.07 18.03
CA GLU A 39 -11.40 4.98 18.16
C GLU A 39 -12.52 5.01 17.10
N ALA A 40 -12.90 3.80 16.69
CA ALA A 40 -14.25 3.35 16.37
C ALA A 40 -15.21 4.41 15.80
N PRO A 41 -15.47 4.41 14.48
CA PRO A 41 -16.41 5.34 13.89
C PRO A 41 -17.83 5.05 14.38
N SER A 42 -18.62 6.10 14.55
CA SER A 42 -19.95 6.06 15.19
C SER A 42 -21.00 5.26 14.43
N ARG A 43 -20.73 4.84 13.18
CA ARG A 43 -21.63 4.04 12.35
C ARG A 43 -21.07 2.64 12.16
N ALA A 44 -21.93 1.63 12.27
CA ALA A 44 -21.57 0.22 12.08
C ALA A 44 -20.93 -0.05 10.70
N VAL A 45 -21.36 0.67 9.66
CA VAL A 45 -20.79 0.57 8.30
C VAL A 45 -19.34 1.04 8.29
N ASP A 46 -19.04 2.19 8.88
CA ASP A 46 -17.66 2.73 8.91
C ASP A 46 -16.71 1.80 9.67
N HIS A 47 -17.21 1.12 10.70
CA HIS A 47 -16.47 0.14 11.50
C HIS A 47 -16.02 -1.05 10.67
N VAL A 48 -16.89 -1.47 9.76
CA VAL A 48 -16.67 -2.56 8.84
C VAL A 48 -15.75 -2.11 7.70
N LEU A 49 -15.94 -0.90 7.17
CA LEU A 49 -15.07 -0.31 6.14
C LEU A 49 -13.63 -0.08 6.62
N MET A 50 -13.42 0.18 7.92
CA MET A 50 -12.08 0.28 8.51
C MET A 50 -11.23 -0.98 8.30
N ARG A 51 -11.84 -2.17 8.19
CA ARG A 51 -11.12 -3.42 7.92
C ARG A 51 -10.55 -3.49 6.50
N TYR A 52 -11.11 -2.74 5.55
CA TYR A 52 -10.69 -2.71 4.15
C TYR A 52 -9.70 -1.60 3.82
N ARG A 53 -9.08 -0.99 4.85
CA ARG A 53 -8.04 0.03 4.66
C ARG A 53 -6.71 -0.57 4.23
N ALA A 54 -6.56 -1.91 4.14
CA ALA A 54 -5.36 -2.61 3.69
C ALA A 54 -4.05 -2.09 4.34
N GLY A 55 -4.10 -1.75 5.62
CA GLY A 55 -2.96 -1.18 6.36
C GLY A 55 -2.58 0.26 5.99
N TYR A 56 -3.41 1.02 5.28
CA TYR A 56 -3.19 2.46 5.11
C TYR A 56 -3.67 3.24 6.33
N ILE A 57 -2.92 4.27 6.72
CA ILE A 57 -3.30 5.21 7.78
C ILE A 57 -4.21 6.27 7.15
N LEU A 58 -5.49 5.94 7.00
CA LEU A 58 -6.50 6.83 6.45
C LEU A 58 -7.24 7.56 7.57
N ARG A 59 -7.26 8.90 7.51
CA ARG A 59 -7.98 9.73 8.49
C ARG A 59 -9.48 9.78 8.23
N GLU A 60 -9.92 9.64 6.98
CA GLU A 60 -11.33 9.76 6.62
C GLU A 60 -12.10 8.44 6.89
N PRO A 61 -13.18 8.47 7.68
CA PRO A 61 -14.09 7.33 7.81
C PRO A 61 -14.80 7.08 6.47
N GLY A 62 -15.01 5.82 6.12
CA GLY A 62 -15.73 5.45 4.89
C GLY A 62 -14.88 5.29 3.62
N ILE A 63 -13.55 5.34 3.72
CA ILE A 63 -12.66 5.02 2.58
C ILE A 63 -12.34 3.52 2.55
N LEU A 64 -12.60 2.92 1.39
CA LEU A 64 -12.23 1.57 0.97
C LEU A 64 -10.94 1.60 0.15
N VAL A 65 -10.04 0.64 0.36
CA VAL A 65 -8.84 0.49 -0.47
C VAL A 65 -8.90 -0.85 -1.20
N SER A 66 -8.65 -0.81 -2.50
CA SER A 66 -8.73 -1.98 -3.40
C SER A 66 -7.35 -2.53 -3.77
N GLY A 67 -7.27 -3.84 -4.03
CA GLY A 67 -6.11 -4.49 -4.67
C GLY A 67 -4.76 -4.38 -3.95
N ALA A 68 -4.73 -3.96 -2.69
CA ALA A 68 -3.49 -3.66 -1.98
C ALA A 68 -2.89 -4.89 -1.30
N TRP A 69 -1.63 -5.21 -1.64
CA TRP A 69 -0.82 -6.19 -0.91
C TRP A 69 -0.71 -5.85 0.57
N PRO A 70 -0.41 -6.84 1.43
CA PRO A 70 -0.13 -6.59 2.84
C PRO A 70 0.93 -5.51 3.03
N ARG A 71 0.73 -4.64 4.03
CA ARG A 71 1.58 -3.47 4.31
C ARG A 71 3.08 -3.81 4.31
N LEU A 72 3.45 -4.94 4.91
CA LEU A 72 4.84 -5.41 4.99
C LEU A 72 5.42 -5.78 3.63
N VAL A 73 4.64 -6.44 2.76
CA VAL A 73 5.05 -6.77 1.39
C VAL A 73 5.26 -5.49 0.58
N ARG A 74 4.38 -4.50 0.74
CA ARG A 74 4.52 -3.20 0.08
C ARG A 74 5.76 -2.44 0.58
N LEU A 75 6.07 -2.48 1.87
CA LEU A 75 7.30 -1.89 2.43
C LEU A 75 8.56 -2.55 1.85
N CYS A 76 8.60 -3.88 1.80
CA CYS A 76 9.70 -4.62 1.18
C CYS A 76 9.86 -4.22 -0.30
N PHE A 77 8.75 -4.18 -1.04
CA PHE A 77 8.74 -3.78 -2.45
C PHE A 77 9.23 -2.33 -2.64
N ALA A 78 8.80 -1.40 -1.78
CA ALA A 78 9.26 -0.01 -1.79
C ALA A 78 10.77 0.09 -1.52
N GLY A 79 11.28 -0.70 -0.57
CA GLY A 79 12.71 -0.79 -0.27
C GLY A 79 13.53 -1.30 -1.44
N CYS A 80 13.09 -2.39 -2.09
CA CYS A 80 13.72 -2.92 -3.30
C CYS A 80 13.72 -1.89 -4.44
N THR A 81 12.60 -1.19 -4.63
CA THR A 81 12.46 -0.14 -5.65
C THR A 81 13.43 1.02 -5.37
N ALA A 82 13.54 1.47 -4.13
CA ALA A 82 14.47 2.52 -3.73
C ALA A 82 15.95 2.13 -3.95
N LEU A 83 16.30 0.88 -3.66
CA LEU A 83 17.64 0.34 -3.94
C LEU A 83 17.95 0.32 -5.44
N ILE A 84 17.01 -0.17 -6.26
CA ILE A 84 17.18 -0.22 -7.73
C ILE A 84 17.34 1.20 -8.29
N ILE A 85 16.53 2.17 -7.85
CA ILE A 85 16.62 3.57 -8.29
C ILE A 85 17.96 4.19 -7.86
N GLY A 86 18.34 4.05 -6.58
CA GLY A 86 19.59 4.61 -6.06
C GLY A 86 20.81 4.03 -6.75
N LEU A 87 20.87 2.70 -6.90
CA LEU A 87 21.96 2.01 -7.58
C LEU A 87 21.99 2.36 -9.07
N GLY A 88 20.84 2.36 -9.73
CA GLY A 88 20.71 2.70 -11.16
C GLY A 88 21.20 4.11 -11.46
N ILE A 89 20.78 5.10 -10.67
CA ILE A 89 21.25 6.49 -10.82
C ILE A 89 22.75 6.60 -10.55
N THR A 90 23.27 5.92 -9.52
CA THR A 90 24.71 5.90 -9.24
C THR A 90 25.50 5.34 -10.42
N LEU A 91 25.01 4.26 -11.03
CA LEU A 91 25.67 3.57 -12.13
C LEU A 91 25.62 4.39 -13.43
N LEU A 92 24.47 5.00 -13.72
CA LEU A 92 24.28 5.94 -14.83
C LEU A 92 25.21 7.16 -14.70
N LEU A 93 25.30 7.77 -13.52
CA LEU A 93 26.16 8.93 -13.30
C LEU A 93 27.65 8.56 -13.33
N ARG A 94 28.01 7.32 -12.97
CA ARG A 94 29.39 6.82 -13.12
C ARG A 94 29.82 6.67 -14.57
N LEU A 95 28.88 6.41 -15.48
CA LEU A 95 29.13 6.31 -16.93
C LEU A 95 29.32 7.70 -17.57
N VAL A 96 28.85 8.77 -16.92
CA VAL A 96 28.93 10.14 -17.42
C VAL A 96 30.15 10.85 -16.81
N THR A 97 31.20 11.04 -17.62
CA THR A 97 32.51 11.60 -17.22
C THR A 97 32.46 12.85 -16.33
N PRO A 98 31.65 13.89 -16.62
CA PRO A 98 31.61 15.09 -15.78
C PRO A 98 30.91 14.91 -14.43
N LEU A 99 30.13 13.83 -14.24
CA LEU A 99 29.31 13.61 -13.04
C LEU A 99 29.78 12.42 -12.18
N ARG A 100 30.84 11.73 -12.62
CA ARG A 100 31.35 10.50 -12.02
C ARG A 100 31.75 10.67 -10.54
N ASP A 101 32.37 11.80 -10.20
CA ASP A 101 32.82 12.07 -8.83
C ASP A 101 31.66 12.39 -7.88
N GLN A 102 30.52 12.84 -8.44
CA GLN A 102 29.30 13.12 -7.67
C GLN A 102 28.34 11.93 -7.63
N ALA A 103 28.56 10.90 -8.44
CA ALA A 103 27.65 9.77 -8.62
C ALA A 103 27.25 9.10 -7.30
N TRP A 104 28.21 8.91 -6.38
CA TRP A 104 27.94 8.31 -5.07
C TRP A 104 27.09 9.22 -4.17
N ARG A 105 27.36 10.52 -4.20
CA ARG A 105 26.61 11.50 -3.41
C ARG A 105 25.18 11.60 -3.90
N VAL A 106 25.00 11.75 -5.21
CA VAL A 106 23.66 11.83 -5.84
C VAL A 106 22.89 10.53 -5.63
N GLY A 107 23.53 9.38 -5.82
CA GLY A 107 22.94 8.06 -5.57
C GLY A 107 22.41 7.86 -4.14
N ARG A 108 23.15 8.34 -3.14
CA ARG A 108 22.69 8.29 -1.73
C ARG A 108 21.47 9.17 -1.50
N TRP A 109 21.46 10.39 -2.06
CA TRP A 109 20.32 11.29 -1.94
C TRP A 109 19.09 10.75 -2.65
N THR A 110 19.25 10.16 -3.84
CA THR A 110 18.13 9.59 -4.60
C THR A 110 17.59 8.33 -3.93
N LEU A 111 18.45 7.49 -3.36
CA LEU A 111 18.04 6.35 -2.53
C LEU A 111 17.23 6.82 -1.32
N GLY A 112 17.72 7.83 -0.60
CA GLY A 112 17.03 8.40 0.56
C GLY A 112 15.66 8.99 0.19
N ALA A 113 15.61 9.79 -0.88
CA ALA A 113 14.37 10.37 -1.37
C ALA A 113 13.37 9.31 -1.82
N ALA A 114 13.82 8.28 -2.56
CA ALA A 114 12.98 7.17 -3.00
C ALA A 114 12.47 6.31 -1.82
N ALA A 115 13.29 6.09 -0.80
CA ALA A 115 12.91 5.36 0.40
C ALA A 115 11.85 6.14 1.22
N ILE A 116 12.05 7.45 1.42
CA ILE A 116 11.09 8.32 2.10
C ILE A 116 9.77 8.35 1.34
N TRP A 117 9.83 8.56 0.02
CA TRP A 117 8.64 8.49 -0.84
C TRP A 117 7.94 7.12 -0.72
N GLY A 118 8.71 6.04 -0.77
CA GLY A 118 8.18 4.68 -0.64
C GLY A 118 7.41 4.47 0.66
N VAL A 119 7.97 4.92 1.79
CA VAL A 119 7.30 4.86 3.10
C VAL A 119 6.00 5.68 3.10
N ILE A 120 6.04 6.91 2.57
CA ILE A 120 4.84 7.76 2.45
C ILE A 120 3.79 7.09 1.56
N ALA A 121 4.20 6.55 0.41
CA ALA A 121 3.33 5.87 -0.53
C ALA A 121 2.65 4.64 0.10
N VAL A 122 3.41 3.83 0.85
CA VAL A 122 2.89 2.60 1.46
C VAL A 122 1.95 2.86 2.63
N LEU A 123 2.16 3.96 3.36
CA LEU A 123 1.38 4.28 4.56
C LEU A 123 0.17 5.17 4.28
N PHE A 124 0.27 6.13 3.35
CA PHE A 124 -0.73 7.19 3.20
C PHE A 124 -1.39 7.25 1.82
N LEU A 125 -0.74 6.76 0.76
CA LEU A 125 -1.27 6.90 -0.60
C LEU A 125 -1.69 5.53 -1.16
N PRO A 126 -2.96 5.13 -0.97
CA PRO A 126 -3.48 3.98 -1.66
C PRO A 126 -3.46 4.22 -3.19
N PRO A 127 -3.05 3.22 -3.99
CA PRO A 127 -3.06 3.32 -5.45
C PRO A 127 -4.50 3.43 -5.98
N ARG A 128 -5.46 2.78 -5.33
CA ARG A 128 -6.87 2.88 -5.67
C ARG A 128 -7.73 2.85 -4.43
N SER A 129 -8.56 3.87 -4.26
CA SER A 129 -9.46 4.02 -3.11
C SER A 129 -10.85 4.43 -3.56
N ALA A 130 -11.86 4.01 -2.82
CA ALA A 130 -13.25 4.39 -3.05
C ALA A 130 -13.84 4.99 -1.77
N SER A 131 -14.63 6.05 -1.89
CA SER A 131 -15.38 6.64 -0.79
C SER A 131 -16.86 6.75 -1.15
N ALA A 132 -17.72 6.49 -0.16
CA ALA A 132 -19.15 6.69 -0.31
C ALA A 132 -19.46 8.20 -0.33
N ILE A 133 -20.22 8.65 -1.34
CA ILE A 133 -20.75 10.01 -1.45
C ILE A 133 -22.29 9.94 -1.50
N PRO A 134 -23.03 11.01 -1.13
CA PRO A 134 -24.49 10.97 -1.04
C PRO A 134 -25.19 10.43 -2.31
N ASN A 135 -24.59 10.68 -3.48
CA ASN A 135 -25.14 10.35 -4.78
C ASN A 135 -24.43 9.15 -5.46
N GLY A 136 -23.62 8.36 -4.74
CA GLY A 136 -22.95 7.18 -5.31
C GLY A 136 -21.57 6.86 -4.71
N LEU A 137 -20.63 6.42 -5.54
CA LEU A 137 -19.24 6.11 -5.15
C LEU A 137 -18.27 7.06 -5.84
N ARG A 138 -17.32 7.61 -5.07
CA ARG A 138 -16.17 8.33 -5.62
C ARG A 138 -14.96 7.42 -5.59
N ILE A 139 -14.44 7.10 -6.76
CA ILE A 139 -13.22 6.32 -6.94
C ILE A 139 -12.07 7.26 -7.25
N ILE A 140 -10.97 7.08 -6.53
CA ILE A 140 -9.73 7.79 -6.72
C ILE A 140 -8.68 6.76 -7.14
N GLU A 141 -8.16 6.93 -8.34
CA GLU A 141 -7.12 6.09 -8.93
C GLU A 141 -5.85 6.91 -9.08
N ARG A 142 -4.73 6.34 -8.62
CA ARG A 142 -3.41 6.94 -8.73
C ARG A 142 -2.53 6.06 -9.60
N PRO A 143 -1.72 6.64 -10.49
CA PRO A 143 -0.69 5.89 -11.18
C PRO A 143 0.19 5.17 -10.16
N ALA A 144 0.42 3.87 -10.35
CA ALA A 144 1.15 3.06 -9.39
C ALA A 144 2.09 2.07 -10.08
N LEU A 145 3.28 1.87 -9.51
CA LEU A 145 4.19 0.83 -9.94
C LEU A 145 3.60 -0.53 -9.54
N PHE A 146 3.37 -1.38 -10.55
CA PHE A 146 2.77 -2.71 -10.40
C PHE A 146 1.40 -2.69 -9.69
N GLY A 147 0.69 -1.55 -9.71
CA GLY A 147 -0.58 -1.39 -9.01
C GLY A 147 -0.49 -1.32 -7.49
N GLN A 148 0.72 -1.27 -6.91
CA GLN A 148 0.94 -1.39 -5.45
C GLN A 148 1.58 -0.16 -4.82
N LEU A 149 2.51 0.50 -5.53
CA LEU A 149 3.23 1.66 -5.01
C LEU A 149 2.80 2.91 -5.79
N SER A 150 2.02 3.78 -5.14
CA SER A 150 1.53 5.01 -5.76
C SER A 150 2.69 5.94 -6.16
N LEU A 151 2.55 6.56 -7.32
CA LEU A 151 3.45 7.58 -7.83
C LEU A 151 2.93 8.99 -7.48
N PRO A 152 3.80 10.01 -7.41
CA PRO A 152 3.42 11.38 -7.06
C PRO A 152 2.67 12.12 -8.20
N PHE A 153 2.11 11.38 -9.14
CA PHE A 153 1.43 11.91 -10.32
C PHE A 153 -0.03 12.27 -10.01
N PRO A 154 -0.67 13.13 -10.84
CA PRO A 154 -2.07 13.47 -10.66
C PRO A 154 -2.95 12.22 -10.57
N GLN A 155 -3.93 12.29 -9.67
CA GLN A 155 -4.91 11.24 -9.46
C GLN A 155 -6.08 11.43 -10.42
N GLU A 156 -6.60 10.33 -10.94
CA GLU A 156 -7.88 10.29 -11.64
C GLU A 156 -9.00 10.12 -10.63
N VAL A 157 -10.08 10.88 -10.80
CA VAL A 157 -11.26 10.81 -9.94
C VAL A 157 -12.44 10.46 -10.81
N VAL A 158 -13.05 9.32 -10.54
CA VAL A 158 -14.23 8.82 -11.23
C VAL A 158 -15.37 8.76 -10.23
N ASN A 159 -16.50 9.37 -10.55
CA ASN A 159 -17.72 9.27 -9.74
C ASN A 159 -18.68 8.30 -10.42
N TRP A 160 -19.05 7.23 -9.72
CA TRP A 160 -20.13 6.34 -10.10
C TRP A 160 -21.41 6.84 -9.46
N GLU A 161 -22.35 7.29 -10.28
CA GLU A 161 -23.63 7.77 -9.80
C GLU A 161 -24.54 6.62 -9.36
N ARG A 162 -25.45 6.92 -8.43
CA ARG A 162 -26.50 6.00 -7.98
C ARG A 162 -27.27 5.46 -9.21
N GLY A 163 -27.37 4.13 -9.33
CA GLY A 163 -27.98 3.46 -10.49
C GLY A 163 -26.98 3.01 -11.57
N THR A 164 -25.70 3.38 -11.47
CA THR A 164 -24.64 2.84 -12.35
C THR A 164 -23.96 1.60 -11.78
N ILE A 165 -24.41 1.05 -10.65
CA ILE A 165 -23.80 -0.12 -10.00
C ILE A 165 -24.59 -1.38 -10.40
N ALA A 166 -23.95 -2.28 -11.12
CA ALA A 166 -24.57 -3.49 -11.67
C ALA A 166 -24.64 -4.63 -10.66
N SER A 167 -23.56 -4.88 -9.90
CA SER A 167 -23.57 -5.91 -8.84
C SER A 167 -22.44 -5.75 -7.83
N ILE A 168 -22.66 -6.25 -6.62
CA ILE A 168 -21.63 -6.43 -5.59
C ILE A 168 -21.58 -7.93 -5.30
N ARG A 169 -20.41 -8.56 -5.45
CA ARG A 169 -20.23 -10.01 -5.24
C ARG A 169 -18.97 -10.30 -4.44
N THR A 170 -19.03 -11.35 -3.64
CA THR A 170 -17.84 -11.92 -2.99
C THR A 170 -17.31 -13.02 -3.89
N LEU A 171 -16.04 -12.93 -4.26
CA LEU A 171 -15.32 -13.93 -5.04
C LEU A 171 -14.46 -14.73 -4.07
N GLU A 172 -14.89 -15.96 -3.83
CA GLU A 172 -14.17 -16.98 -3.07
C GLU A 172 -13.38 -17.85 -4.07
N GLY A 173 -12.05 -17.92 -3.96
CA GLY A 173 -11.29 -18.79 -4.88
C GLY A 173 -9.79 -18.55 -5.07
N GLY A 174 -9.08 -17.90 -4.14
CA GLY A 174 -7.63 -17.66 -4.26
C GLY A 174 -6.90 -17.69 -2.92
N ALA A 175 -5.72 -17.09 -2.85
CA ALA A 175 -4.98 -16.90 -1.59
C ALA A 175 -5.62 -15.85 -0.66
N PHE A 176 -6.59 -15.06 -1.15
CA PHE A 176 -7.32 -14.04 -0.41
C PHE A 176 -8.78 -13.97 -0.91
N ASP A 177 -9.73 -13.73 -0.01
CA ASP A 177 -11.11 -13.41 -0.40
C ASP A 177 -11.17 -12.01 -1.03
N THR A 178 -12.03 -11.83 -2.04
CA THR A 178 -12.18 -10.53 -2.73
C THR A 178 -13.64 -10.10 -2.80
N LEU A 179 -13.92 -8.82 -2.55
CA LEU A 179 -15.23 -8.21 -2.75
C LEU A 179 -15.18 -7.34 -4.01
N ARG A 180 -15.92 -7.75 -5.03
CA ARG A 180 -15.98 -7.09 -6.33
C ARG A 180 -17.22 -6.21 -6.42
N ILE A 181 -17.03 -4.94 -6.76
CA ILE A 181 -18.09 -3.99 -7.09
C ILE A 181 -18.00 -3.68 -8.58
N SER A 182 -19.02 -4.09 -9.34
CA SER A 182 -19.09 -3.93 -10.79
C SER A 182 -20.05 -2.81 -11.18
N PRO A 183 -19.61 -1.76 -11.88
CA PRO A 183 -20.50 -0.79 -12.48
C PRO A 183 -21.16 -1.35 -13.76
N ILE A 184 -22.25 -0.72 -14.22
CA ILE A 184 -22.91 -0.99 -15.50
C ILE A 184 -21.97 -0.63 -16.65
N ASN A 185 -21.23 0.47 -16.51
CA ASN A 185 -20.23 0.93 -17.47
C ASN A 185 -18.96 1.32 -16.71
N GLY A 186 -17.90 0.51 -16.80
CA GLY A 186 -16.60 0.82 -16.21
C GLY A 186 -15.84 -0.41 -15.69
N PRO A 187 -14.61 -0.20 -15.18
CA PRO A 187 -13.79 -1.28 -14.63
C PRO A 187 -14.27 -1.71 -13.24
N ASP A 188 -14.24 -3.03 -12.99
CA ASP A 188 -14.53 -3.61 -11.67
C ASP A 188 -13.63 -3.03 -10.57
N LEU A 189 -14.18 -2.87 -9.37
CA LEU A 189 -13.45 -2.51 -8.16
C LEU A 189 -13.30 -3.74 -7.27
N ASP A 190 -12.07 -4.26 -7.19
CA ASP A 190 -11.74 -5.48 -6.43
C ASP A 190 -11.10 -5.14 -5.07
N LEU A 191 -11.86 -5.33 -3.99
CA LEU A 191 -11.41 -5.10 -2.62
C LEU A 191 -10.84 -6.40 -2.04
N LEU A 192 -9.55 -6.40 -1.69
CA LEU A 192 -8.93 -7.52 -0.98
C LEU A 192 -9.42 -7.53 0.47
N VAL A 193 -9.91 -8.69 0.90
CA VAL A 193 -10.41 -8.92 2.25
C VAL A 193 -9.23 -9.41 3.12
N PRO A 194 -8.98 -8.80 4.30
CA PRO A 194 -8.03 -9.37 5.27
C PRO A 194 -8.55 -10.72 5.80
N GLU A 195 -7.66 -11.71 6.01
CA GLU A 195 -8.01 -13.06 6.52
C GLU A 195 -8.89 -13.04 7.79
N ASP A 196 -8.79 -11.99 8.62
CA ASP A 196 -9.55 -11.82 9.87
C ASP A 196 -11.04 -11.44 9.66
N ALA A 197 -11.50 -11.27 8.42
CA ALA A 197 -12.87 -10.84 8.09
C ALA A 197 -13.78 -11.98 7.59
N SER A 198 -13.43 -13.24 7.85
CA SER A 198 -14.31 -14.39 7.59
C SER A 198 -15.67 -14.19 8.29
N GLY A 199 -16.73 -14.06 7.48
CA GLY A 199 -18.11 -13.76 7.94
C GLY A 199 -18.56 -12.29 7.82
N GLY A 200 -17.65 -11.34 7.57
CA GLY A 200 -17.99 -9.91 7.42
C GLY A 200 -18.37 -9.49 5.98
N ASN A 201 -17.93 -10.25 4.98
CA ASN A 201 -18.03 -9.85 3.55
C ASN A 201 -19.46 -9.64 3.06
N ALA A 202 -20.38 -10.54 3.42
CA ALA A 202 -21.79 -10.42 3.06
C ALA A 202 -22.44 -9.22 3.74
N PHE A 203 -22.04 -8.90 4.97
CA PHE A 203 -22.54 -7.73 5.71
C PHE A 203 -22.01 -6.42 5.10
N VAL A 204 -20.75 -6.39 4.68
CA VAL A 204 -20.14 -5.25 3.97
C VAL A 204 -20.83 -5.02 2.65
N ALA A 205 -21.00 -6.09 1.85
CA ALA A 205 -21.69 -6.05 0.58
C ALA A 205 -23.13 -5.56 0.75
N ALA A 206 -23.84 -6.06 1.76
CA ALA A 206 -25.20 -5.65 2.07
C ALA A 206 -25.27 -4.19 2.54
N ALA A 207 -24.37 -3.74 3.41
CA ALA A 207 -24.33 -2.36 3.90
C ALA A 207 -23.98 -1.35 2.80
N LEU A 208 -23.03 -1.69 1.92
CA LEU A 208 -22.73 -0.89 0.73
C LEU A 208 -23.92 -0.88 -0.23
N TYR A 209 -24.54 -2.02 -0.48
CA TYR A 209 -25.70 -2.11 -1.37
C TYR A 209 -26.88 -1.29 -0.86
N ASP A 210 -27.17 -1.34 0.46
CA ASP A 210 -28.24 -0.57 1.09
C ASP A 210 -27.95 0.94 1.07
N HIS A 211 -26.68 1.34 1.22
CA HIS A 211 -26.28 2.74 1.11
C HIS A 211 -26.36 3.30 -0.33
N LEU A 212 -26.19 2.41 -1.32
CA LEU A 212 -26.12 2.76 -2.74
C LEU A 212 -27.46 2.59 -3.48
N ARG A 213 -28.49 2.12 -2.80
CA ARG A 213 -29.88 2.09 -3.28
C ARG A 213 -30.59 3.39 -2.89
#